data_AF-A0A2H0QRS4-F1
#
_entry.id   AF-A0A2H0QRS4-F1
#
_cell.length_a   1.000
_cell.length_b   1.000
_cell.length_c   1.000
_cell.angle_alpha   90.00
_cell.angle_beta   90.00
_cell.angle_gamma   90.00
#
_symmetry.space_group_name_H-M   'P 1'
#
loop_
_entity.id
_entity.type
_entity.pdbx_description
1 polymer ?
#
loop_
_entity_poly.entity_id
_entity_poly.type
_entity_poly.pdbx_seq_one_letter_code
_entity_poly.pdbx_strand_id
1 'polypeptide(L)'
;MQVIHHFFGVISNTLLFGFLPLDIVLHYLVGLCITILLLKKLKNNLILAFFILLSLAIAKEIFDSFSLTATWMESIKDLSVTMIHPFMLFIIRKWRKNSITGSQGYFR
;
A
#
# COMPACT_ATOMS: atom_id res chain seq x y z
N MET A 1 -26.78 8.98 8.70
CA MET A 1 -25.35 9.38 8.72
C MET A 1 -24.63 9.09 10.04
N GLN A 2 -25.28 9.16 11.21
CA GLN A 2 -24.61 8.88 12.51
C GLN A 2 -24.18 7.41 12.72
N VAL A 3 -24.93 6.44 12.19
CA VAL A 3 -24.61 5.00 12.36
C VAL A 3 -23.29 4.62 11.67
N ILE A 4 -23.02 5.21 10.50
CA ILE A 4 -21.79 4.93 9.73
C ILE A 4 -20.57 5.45 10.50
N HIS A 5 -20.61 6.69 10.99
CA HIS A 5 -19.54 7.25 11.82
C HIS A 5 -19.26 6.42 13.08
N HIS A 6 -20.29 5.91 13.73
CA HIS A 6 -20.12 5.09 14.93
C HIS A 6 -19.51 3.72 14.62
N PHE A 7 -19.88 3.10 13.50
CA PHE A 7 -19.27 1.84 13.06
C PHE A 7 -17.80 2.02 12.67
N PHE A 8 -17.46 3.06 11.92
CA PHE A 8 -16.06 3.35 11.54
C PHE A 8 -15.19 3.74 12.77
N GLY A 9 -15.75 4.47 13.73
CA GLY A 9 -15.05 4.83 14.97
C GLY A 9 -14.75 3.63 15.89
N VAL A 10 -15.63 2.63 15.92
CA VAL A 10 -15.40 1.38 16.67
C VAL A 10 -14.32 0.52 16.01
N ILE A 11 -14.34 0.44 14.67
CA ILE A 11 -13.33 -0.29 13.88
C ILE A 11 -11.94 0.34 14.04
N SER A 12 -11.87 1.67 14.05
CA SER A 12 -10.64 2.44 14.25
C SER A 12 -9.96 2.15 15.61
N ASN A 13 -10.76 1.94 16.67
CA ASN A 13 -10.25 1.70 18.03
C ASN A 13 -10.09 0.22 18.39
N THR A 14 -10.57 -0.71 17.56
CA THR A 14 -10.33 -2.14 17.78
C THR A 14 -8.87 -2.49 17.51
N LEU A 15 -8.16 -2.83 18.58
CA LEU A 15 -6.82 -3.38 18.53
C LEU A 15 -6.89 -4.88 18.28
N LEU A 16 -6.36 -5.33 17.15
CA LEU A 16 -6.01 -6.74 16.93
C LEU A 16 -4.82 -7.09 17.82
N PHE A 17 -4.93 -8.19 18.55
CA PHE A 17 -3.91 -8.68 19.50
C PHE A 17 -3.45 -7.64 20.54
N GLY A 18 -4.30 -6.66 20.86
CA GLY A 18 -4.04 -5.64 21.90
C GLY A 18 -3.00 -4.58 21.53
N PHE A 19 -2.40 -4.63 20.33
CA PHE A 19 -1.33 -3.72 19.92
C PHE A 19 -1.51 -3.15 18.51
N LEU A 20 -2.19 -3.87 17.60
CA LEU A 20 -2.24 -3.51 16.19
C LEU A 20 -3.61 -2.92 15.82
N PRO A 21 -3.71 -1.63 15.47
CA PRO A 21 -4.96 -1.04 15.02
C PRO A 21 -5.50 -1.76 13.78
N LEU A 22 -6.77 -2.15 13.81
CA LEU A 22 -7.44 -2.84 12.69
C LEU A 22 -7.39 -2.03 11.40
N ASP A 23 -7.39 -0.70 11.50
CA ASP A 23 -7.28 0.23 10.38
C ASP A 23 -5.99 0.03 9.56
N ILE A 24 -4.84 -0.13 10.24
CA ILE A 24 -3.55 -0.42 9.59
C ILE A 24 -3.61 -1.74 8.83
N VAL A 25 -4.20 -2.76 9.46
CA VAL A 25 -4.32 -4.09 8.88
C VAL A 25 -5.17 -4.03 7.62
N LEU A 26 -6.25 -3.24 7.65
CA LEU A 26 -7.13 -3.08 6.52
C LEU A 26 -6.42 -2.38 5.35
N HIS A 27 -5.69 -1.30 5.60
CA HIS A 27 -4.91 -0.64 4.54
C HIS A 27 -3.85 -1.53 3.93
N TYR A 28 -3.17 -2.33 4.76
CA TYR A 28 -2.21 -3.32 4.26
C TYR A 28 -2.89 -4.36 3.36
N LEU A 29 -4.01 -4.95 3.81
CA LEU A 29 -4.73 -5.97 3.07
C LEU A 29 -5.32 -5.42 1.76
N VAL A 30 -5.92 -4.23 1.80
CA VAL A 30 -6.46 -3.55 0.61
C VAL A 30 -5.33 -3.23 -0.37
N GLY A 31 -4.22 -2.65 0.09
CA GLY A 31 -3.05 -2.37 -0.73
C GLY A 31 -2.47 -3.63 -1.39
N LEU A 32 -2.38 -4.73 -0.64
CA LEU A 32 -1.94 -6.03 -1.14
C LEU A 32 -2.89 -6.58 -2.21
N CYS A 33 -4.20 -6.54 -1.95
CA CYS A 33 -5.23 -7.02 -2.87
C CYS A 33 -5.19 -6.24 -4.20
N ILE A 34 -5.14 -4.90 -4.13
CA ILE A 34 -5.05 -4.05 -5.32
C ILE A 34 -3.74 -4.31 -6.06
N THR A 35 -2.61 -4.47 -5.35
CA THR A 35 -1.32 -4.78 -5.98
C THR A 35 -1.39 -6.08 -6.79
N ILE A 36 -1.96 -7.16 -6.22
CA ILE A 36 -2.11 -8.45 -6.91
C ILE A 36 -3.01 -8.31 -8.15
N LEU A 37 -4.14 -7.61 -8.01
CA LEU A 37 -5.07 -7.38 -9.12
C LEU A 37 -4.43 -6.56 -10.25
N LEU A 38 -3.68 -5.50 -9.91
CA LEU A 38 -2.96 -4.68 -10.87
C LEU A 38 -1.89 -5.49 -11.58
N LEU A 39 -1.10 -6.32 -10.88
CA LEU A 39 -0.08 -7.14 -11.52
C LEU A 39 -0.68 -8.18 -12.46
N LYS A 40 -1.81 -8.78 -12.09
CA LYS A 40 -2.54 -9.71 -12.96
C LYS A 40 -3.08 -9.02 -14.22
N LYS A 41 -3.66 -7.82 -14.08
CA LYS A 41 -4.21 -7.06 -15.23
C LYS A 41 -3.13 -6.46 -16.12
N LEU A 42 -2.03 -6.00 -15.54
CA LEU A 42 -0.95 -5.28 -16.24
C LEU A 42 0.19 -6.19 -16.69
N LYS A 43 -0.03 -7.51 -16.73
CA LYS A 43 0.95 -8.51 -17.18
C LYS A 43 2.30 -8.37 -16.44
N ASN A 44 2.26 -8.24 -15.12
CA ASN A 44 3.44 -8.07 -14.25
C ASN A 44 4.29 -6.80 -14.50
N ASN A 45 3.70 -5.75 -15.08
CA ASN A 45 4.33 -4.44 -15.13
C ASN A 45 4.28 -3.76 -13.75
N LEU A 46 5.30 -4.02 -12.94
CA LEU A 46 5.42 -3.50 -11.56
C LEU A 46 5.52 -1.97 -11.50
N ILE A 47 6.15 -1.33 -12.48
CA ILE A 47 6.32 0.13 -12.48
C ILE A 47 4.95 0.78 -12.62
N LEU A 48 4.18 0.33 -13.60
CA LEU A 48 2.85 0.87 -13.85
C LEU A 48 1.88 0.54 -12.70
N ALA A 49 1.95 -0.67 -12.14
CA ALA A 49 1.18 -1.06 -10.96
C ALA A 49 1.53 -0.19 -9.73
N PHE A 50 2.81 0.12 -9.52
CA PHE A 50 3.28 0.98 -8.44
C PHE A 50 2.71 2.40 -8.57
N PHE A 51 2.82 3.02 -9.75
CA PHE A 51 2.30 4.37 -9.96
C PHE A 51 0.78 4.43 -9.83
N ILE A 52 0.05 3.43 -10.35
CA ILE A 52 -1.41 3.38 -10.16
C ILE A 52 -1.77 3.27 -8.68
N LEU A 53 -1.12 2.37 -7.93
CA LEU A 53 -1.42 2.23 -6.50
C LEU A 53 -1.08 3.50 -5.72
N LEU A 54 0.03 4.15 -6.04
CA LEU A 54 0.43 5.42 -5.43
C LEU A 54 -0.62 6.51 -5.71
N SER A 55 -1.10 6.62 -6.95
CA SER A 55 -2.15 7.57 -7.31
C SER A 55 -3.46 7.26 -6.59
N LEU A 56 -3.84 5.99 -6.45
CA LEU A 56 -5.03 5.59 -5.69
C LEU A 56 -4.92 5.92 -4.20
N ALA A 57 -3.76 5.66 -3.59
CA ALA A 57 -3.51 5.98 -2.19
C ALA A 57 -3.57 7.49 -1.93
N ILE A 58 -2.91 8.29 -2.79
CA ILE A 58 -2.97 9.76 -2.70
C ILE A 58 -4.40 10.26 -2.90
N ALA A 59 -5.14 9.72 -3.87
CA ALA A 59 -6.54 10.12 -4.11
C ALA A 59 -7.44 9.81 -2.92
N LYS A 60 -7.26 8.66 -2.25
CA LYS A 60 -7.96 8.30 -1.01
C LYS A 60 -7.66 9.33 0.09
N GLU A 61 -6.39 9.65 0.33
CA GLU A 61 -6.01 10.61 1.37
C GLU A 61 -6.51 12.02 1.10
N ILE A 62 -6.50 12.46 -0.16
CA ILE A 62 -7.08 13.75 -0.54
C ILE A 62 -8.59 13.75 -0.23
N PHE A 63 -9.30 12.68 -0.56
CA PHE A 63 -10.73 12.56 -0.31
C PHE A 63 -11.05 12.57 1.20
N ASP A 64 -10.28 11.83 2.00
CA ASP A 64 -10.41 11.80 3.47
C ASP A 64 -10.02 13.14 4.13
N SER A 65 -9.09 13.89 3.53
CA SER A 65 -8.71 15.23 4.01
C SER A 65 -9.86 16.23 3.81
N PHE A 66 -10.63 16.09 2.73
CA PHE A 66 -11.81 16.92 2.51
C PHE A 66 -12.96 16.62 3.50
N SER A 67 -13.00 15.42 4.10
CA SER A 67 -13.99 15.07 5.12
C SER A 67 -13.60 15.47 6.56
N LEU A 68 -12.47 16.18 6.77
CA LEU A 68 -11.99 16.70 8.07
C LEU A 68 -11.82 15.63 9.17
N THR A 69 -11.76 14.36 8.80
CA THR A 69 -11.72 13.22 9.73
C THR A 69 -10.32 12.66 9.97
N ALA A 70 -9.36 12.95 9.09
CA ALA A 70 -8.01 12.37 9.12
C ALA A 70 -6.94 13.43 9.38
N THR A 71 -5.98 13.11 10.25
CA THR A 71 -4.80 13.93 10.49
C THR A 71 -3.71 13.63 9.44
N TRP A 72 -2.87 14.62 9.12
CA TRP A 72 -1.73 14.44 8.22
C TRP A 72 -0.81 13.27 8.61
N MET A 73 -0.70 12.98 9.91
CA MET A 73 0.12 11.87 10.42
C MET A 73 -0.50 10.51 10.10
N GLU A 74 -1.83 10.38 10.22
CA GLU A 74 -2.57 9.18 9.84
C GLU A 74 -2.47 8.94 8.34
N SER A 75 -2.61 9.99 7.53
CA SER A 75 -2.47 9.90 6.08
C SER A 75 -1.11 9.36 5.63
N ILE A 76 -0.02 9.83 6.26
CA ILE A 76 1.33 9.35 5.94
C ILE A 76 1.49 7.88 6.34
N LYS A 77 0.94 7.49 7.48
CA LYS A 77 1.00 6.11 7.98
C LYS A 77 0.24 5.17 7.04
N ASP A 78 -0.97 5.53 6.64
CA ASP A 78 -1.84 4.77 5.76
C ASP A 78 -1.21 4.59 4.37
N LEU A 79 -0.64 5.67 3.83
CA LEU A 79 0.09 5.64 2.57
C LEU A 79 1.33 4.74 2.65
N SER A 80 2.10 4.84 3.74
CA SER A 80 3.31 4.02 3.93
C SER A 80 2.97 2.52 4.00
N VAL A 81 1.91 2.16 4.74
CA VAL A 81 1.45 0.79 4.90
C VAL A 81 0.92 0.22 3.58
N THR A 82 0.16 1.00 2.83
CA THR A 82 -0.39 0.60 1.53
C THR A 82 0.73 0.38 0.49
N MET A 83 1.77 1.22 0.52
CA MET A 83 2.85 1.22 -0.47
C MET A 83 4.01 0.27 -0.14
N ILE A 84 4.09 -0.29 1.07
CA ILE A 84 5.23 -1.12 1.48
C ILE A 84 5.39 -2.37 0.59
N HIS A 85 4.28 -3.01 0.22
CA HIS A 85 4.30 -4.23 -0.56
C HIS A 85 4.80 -4.03 -2.01
N PRO A 86 4.22 -3.12 -2.83
CA PRO A 86 4.74 -2.89 -4.17
C PRO A 86 6.15 -2.30 -4.16
N PHE A 87 6.52 -1.53 -3.13
CA PHE A 87 7.89 -1.04 -2.95
C PHE A 87 8.89 -2.18 -2.70
N MET A 88 8.56 -3.13 -1.82
CA MET A 88 9.39 -4.32 -1.59
C MET A 88 9.54 -5.17 -2.85
N LEU A 89 8.45 -5.39 -3.60
CA LEU A 89 8.52 -6.10 -4.90
C LEU A 89 9.42 -5.38 -5.91
N PHE A 90 9.39 -4.05 -5.93
CA PHE A 90 10.25 -3.24 -6.80
C PHE A 90 11.73 -3.41 -6.42
N ILE A 91 12.08 -3.33 -5.13
CA ILE A 91 13.44 -3.54 -4.63
C ILE A 91 13.93 -4.94 -4.99
N ILE A 92 13.14 -5.99 -4.68
CA ILE A 92 13.50 -7.38 -4.93
C ILE A 92 13.77 -7.61 -6.42
N ARG A 93 12.93 -7.07 -7.31
CA ARG A 93 13.15 -7.21 -8.76
C ARG A 93 14.38 -6.47 -9.24
N LYS A 94 14.68 -5.29 -8.70
CA LYS A 94 15.90 -4.53 -9.03
C LYS A 94 17.15 -5.29 -8.60
N TRP A 95 17.15 -5.85 -7.39
CA TRP A 95 18.26 -6.65 -6.87
C TRP A 95 18.48 -7.92 -7.72
N ARG A 96 17.40 -8.65 -8.04
CA ARG A 96 17.47 -9.84 -8.91
C ARG A 96 17.95 -9.55 -10.32
N LYS A 97 17.58 -8.40 -10.89
CA LYS A 97 18.07 -7.99 -12.22
C LYS A 97 19.58 -7.76 -12.20
N ASN A 98 20.08 -7.07 -11.18
CA ASN A 98 21.50 -6.74 -11.04
C ASN A 98 22.38 -7.99 -10.83
N SER A 99 21.90 -8.99 -10.07
CA SER A 99 22.64 -10.25 -9.86
C SER A 99 22.82 -11.05 -11.16
N ILE A 100 21.85 -11.00 -12.08
CA ILE A 100 21.92 -11.73 -13.36
C ILE A 100 22.92 -11.04 -14.30
N THR A 101 22.88 -9.71 -14.41
CA THR A 101 23.82 -8.94 -15.25
C THR A 101 25.25 -8.94 -14.71
N GLY A 102 25.43 -9.03 -13.38
CA GLY A 102 26.76 -9.18 -12.77
C GLY A 102 27.44 -10.52 -13.11
N SER A 103 26.67 -11.58 -13.36
CA SER A 103 27.22 -12.90 -13.72
C SER A 103 27.71 -13.01 -15.17
N GLN A 104 27.22 -12.17 -16.08
CA GLN A 104 27.65 -12.18 -17.49
C GLN A 104 28.95 -11.40 -17.73
N GLY A 105 29.47 -10.69 -16.73
CA GLY A 105 30.74 -9.97 -16.81
C GLY A 105 31.99 -10.79 -16.49
N TYR A 106 31.84 -12.01 -15.97
CA TYR A 106 32.96 -12.89 -15.58
C TYR A 106 33.27 -14.01 -16.59
N PHE A 107 32.56 -14.04 -17.72
CA PHE A 107 32.77 -15.00 -18.81
C PHE A 107 33.23 -14.31 -20.11
N ARG A 108 34.01 -13.23 -20.00
CA ARG A 108 34.72 -12.63 -21.15
C ARG A 108 36.20 -12.53 -20.84
#